data_AF-A0A7Y3WDE3-F1
#
_entry.id   AF-A0A7Y3WDE3-F1
#
_cell.length_a   1.000
_cell.length_b   1.000
_cell.length_c   1.000
_cell.angle_alpha   90.00
_cell.angle_beta   90.00
_cell.angle_gamma   90.00
#
_symmetry.space_group_name_H-M   'P 1'
#
loop_
_entity.id
_entity.type
_entity.pdbx_description
1 polymer ?
#
loop_
_entity_poly.entity_id
_entity_poly.type
_entity_poly.pdbx_seq_one_letter_code
_entity_poly.pdbx_strand_id
1 'polypeptide(L)'
;MSITTWTNNLCDDACILDVGDHEFIRHQSWIMYRKARLEEALTLDNGVQRGIFIPRQPMRPEVFDRVAVGICSSQHTPRKIKQYYGCYAVPTPPAADTGS
;
A
#
# COMPACT_ATOMS: atom_id res chain seq x y z
N MET A 1 -6.79 2.47 2.13
CA MET A 1 -6.13 2.28 0.82
C MET A 1 -7.18 2.40 -0.28
N SER A 2 -6.89 3.02 -1.43
CA SER A 2 -7.88 3.22 -2.51
C SER A 2 -7.59 2.27 -3.68
N ILE A 3 -8.60 1.52 -4.12
CA ILE A 3 -8.52 0.56 -5.24
C ILE A 3 -9.46 1.03 -6.34
N THR A 4 -9.01 0.95 -7.60
CA THR A 4 -9.79 1.42 -8.77
C THR A 4 -9.74 0.37 -9.89
N THR A 5 -10.80 0.25 -10.69
CA THR A 5 -10.84 -0.63 -11.86
C THR A 5 -9.85 -0.19 -12.95
N TRP A 6 -9.27 -1.13 -13.70
CA TRP A 6 -8.39 -0.82 -14.82
C TRP A 6 -9.16 -0.09 -15.94
N THR A 7 -8.75 1.13 -16.29
CA THR A 7 -9.52 1.98 -17.22
C THR A 7 -8.67 2.82 -18.19
N ASN A 8 -7.41 3.16 -17.88
CA ASN A 8 -6.57 4.03 -18.74
C ASN A 8 -5.07 3.98 -18.37
N ASN A 9 -4.21 4.74 -19.06
CA ASN A 9 -2.76 4.85 -18.81
C ASN A 9 -2.36 5.52 -17.46
N LEU A 10 -3.34 5.87 -16.61
CA LEU A 10 -3.06 6.28 -15.23
C LEU A 10 -3.08 5.09 -14.26
N CYS A 11 -3.30 3.88 -14.77
CA CYS A 11 -3.22 2.64 -14.02
C CYS A 11 -1.74 2.31 -13.77
N ASP A 12 -1.44 2.11 -12.49
CA ASP A 12 -0.13 1.70 -12.01
C ASP A 12 -0.06 0.17 -12.00
N ASP A 13 0.83 -0.40 -12.80
CA ASP A 13 1.02 -1.84 -12.91
C ASP A 13 1.86 -2.43 -11.76
N ALA A 14 2.34 -1.59 -10.82
CA ALA A 14 3.08 -2.05 -9.65
C ALA A 14 2.30 -3.05 -8.78
N CYS A 15 0.96 -3.01 -8.82
CA CYS A 15 0.13 -4.06 -8.24
C CYS A 15 -1.25 -4.12 -8.92
N ILE A 16 -1.44 -5.18 -9.70
CA ILE A 16 -2.73 -5.57 -10.29
C ILE A 16 -3.40 -6.57 -9.34
N LEU A 17 -4.69 -6.37 -9.13
CA LEU A 17 -5.55 -7.25 -8.35
C LEU A 17 -6.57 -7.91 -9.26
N ASP A 18 -6.69 -9.23 -9.14
CA ASP A 18 -7.61 -10.03 -9.95
C ASP A 18 -8.78 -10.56 -9.12
N VAL A 19 -9.79 -11.08 -9.83
CA VAL A 19 -10.94 -11.74 -9.20
C VAL A 19 -10.45 -12.92 -8.36
N GLY A 20 -10.79 -12.91 -7.07
CA GLY A 20 -10.33 -13.92 -6.10
C GLY A 20 -9.29 -13.40 -5.10
N ASP A 21 -8.66 -12.25 -5.37
CA ASP A 21 -7.74 -11.63 -4.40
C ASP A 21 -8.47 -11.08 -3.17
N HIS A 22 -9.70 -10.59 -3.35
CA HIS A 22 -10.59 -10.18 -2.26
C HIS A 22 -12.07 -10.25 -2.69
N GLU A 23 -12.98 -10.49 -1.74
CA GLU A 23 -14.43 -10.61 -1.97
C GLU A 23 -15.11 -9.42 -2.69
N PHE A 24 -14.54 -8.22 -2.62
CA PHE A 24 -15.13 -7.03 -3.26
C PHE A 24 -14.58 -6.78 -4.67
N ILE A 25 -13.55 -7.51 -5.08
CA ILE A 25 -12.91 -7.36 -6.39
C ILE A 25 -13.68 -8.21 -7.39
N ARG A 26 -14.45 -7.55 -8.24
CA ARG A 26 -15.31 -8.19 -9.26
C ARG A 26 -14.71 -8.16 -10.66
N HIS A 27 -13.72 -7.31 -10.86
CA HIS A 27 -13.01 -7.13 -12.12
C HIS A 27 -11.55 -6.84 -11.82
N GLN A 28 -10.70 -7.03 -12.83
CA GLN A 28 -9.30 -6.65 -12.73
C GLN A 28 -9.17 -5.17 -12.34
N SER A 29 -8.45 -4.95 -11.25
CA SER A 29 -8.31 -3.68 -10.56
C SER A 29 -6.85 -3.42 -10.24
N TRP A 30 -6.54 -2.22 -9.78
CA TRP A 30 -5.17 -1.84 -9.44
C TRP A 30 -5.15 -0.88 -8.24
N ILE A 31 -4.00 -0.79 -7.59
CA ILE A 31 -3.81 0.08 -6.43
C ILE A 31 -3.50 1.51 -6.86
N MET A 32 -4.31 2.46 -6.38
CA MET A 32 -4.13 3.88 -6.69
C MET A 32 -3.06 4.55 -5.81
N TYR A 33 -1.79 4.20 -6.01
CA TYR A 33 -0.67 4.68 -5.18
C TYR A 33 -0.54 6.20 -5.11
N ARG A 34 -0.91 6.94 -6.17
CA ARG A 34 -0.89 8.42 -6.18
C ARG A 34 -1.76 9.07 -5.10
N LYS A 35 -2.76 8.35 -4.57
CA LYS A 35 -3.63 8.80 -3.47
C LYS A 35 -3.24 8.20 -2.11
N ALA A 36 -2.09 7.53 -2.02
CA ALA A 36 -1.59 7.04 -0.75
C ALA A 36 -1.36 8.20 0.23
N ARG A 37 -1.86 8.02 1.46
CA ARG A 37 -1.83 9.02 2.52
C ARG A 37 -1.51 8.35 3.85
N LEU A 38 -0.78 9.08 4.70
CA LEU A 38 -0.59 8.70 6.09
C LEU A 38 -1.82 9.18 6.85
N GLU A 39 -2.41 8.28 7.63
CA GLU A 39 -3.56 8.56 8.47
C GLU A 39 -3.26 8.04 9.87
N GLU A 40 -3.69 8.78 10.89
CA GLU A 40 -3.61 8.32 12.27
C GLU A 40 -4.58 7.16 12.47
N ALA A 41 -4.19 6.17 13.28
CA ALA A 41 -5.04 5.02 13.59
C ALA A 41 -6.38 5.46 14.17
N LEU A 42 -6.37 6.46 15.06
CA LEU A 42 -7.58 7.02 15.66
C LEU A 42 -8.54 7.62 14.62
N THR A 43 -8.02 8.23 13.55
CA THR A 43 -8.84 8.74 12.44
C THR A 43 -9.54 7.62 11.69
N LEU A 44 -8.87 6.48 11.50
CA LEU A 44 -9.46 5.30 10.90
C LEU A 44 -10.57 4.71 11.78
N ASP A 45 -10.30 4.53 13.08
CA ASP A 45 -11.26 4.00 14.04
C ASP A 45 -12.50 4.88 14.14
N ASN A 46 -12.31 6.20 14.27
CA ASN A 46 -13.40 7.17 14.29
C ASN A 46 -14.21 7.14 12.99
N GLY A 47 -13.56 6.96 11.84
CA GLY A 47 -14.25 6.85 10.56
C GLY A 47 -15.12 5.60 10.46
N VAL A 48 -14.68 4.47 11.02
CA VAL A 48 -15.48 3.24 11.13
C VAL A 48 -16.66 3.45 12.08
N GLN A 49 -16.41 3.99 13.28
CA GLN A 49 -17.46 4.24 14.28
C GLN A 49 -18.55 5.20 13.78
N ARG A 50 -18.17 6.20 12.98
CA ARG A 50 -19.09 7.17 12.38
C ARG A 50 -19.78 6.68 11.11
N GLY A 51 -19.51 5.45 10.66
CA GLY A 51 -20.07 4.88 9.43
C GLY A 51 -19.56 5.54 8.14
N ILE A 52 -18.47 6.32 8.22
CA ILE A 52 -17.83 6.95 7.06
C ILE A 52 -17.00 5.92 6.28
N PHE A 53 -16.39 4.97 7.00
CA PHE A 53 -15.64 3.87 6.43
C PHE A 53 -16.42 2.56 6.56
N ILE A 54 -16.48 1.80 5.46
CA ILE A 54 -17.08 0.48 5.43
C ILE A 54 -15.99 -0.53 5.78
N PRO A 55 -16.04 -1.19 6.95
CA PRO A 55 -15.09 -2.24 7.28
C PRO A 55 -15.25 -3.40 6.29
N ARG A 56 -14.12 -3.95 5.85
CA ARG A 56 -14.04 -5.11 4.96
C ARG A 56 -13.19 -6.18 5.63
N GLN A 57 -13.30 -7.41 5.14
CA GLN A 57 -12.39 -8.47 5.56
C GLN A 57 -10.93 -8.06 5.29
N PRO A 58 -9.98 -8.59 6.07
CA PRO A 58 -8.57 -8.43 5.74
C PRO A 58 -8.25 -9.05 4.38
N MET A 59 -7.36 -8.41 3.62
CA MET A 59 -6.75 -9.06 2.45
C MET A 59 -5.95 -10.28 2.91
N ARG A 60 -5.90 -11.30 2.04
CA ARG A 60 -4.99 -12.42 2.23
C ARG A 60 -3.54 -11.91 2.35
N PRO A 61 -2.69 -12.53 3.19
CA PRO A 61 -1.31 -12.07 3.39
C PRO A 61 -0.55 -11.92 2.06
N GLU A 62 -0.69 -12.89 1.15
CA GLU A 62 0.00 -12.87 -0.14
C GLU A 62 -0.41 -11.68 -1.03
N VAL A 63 -1.68 -11.26 -0.94
CA VAL A 63 -2.19 -10.09 -1.68
C VAL A 63 -1.66 -8.81 -1.03
N PHE A 64 -1.70 -8.75 0.30
CA PHE A 64 -1.19 -7.63 1.06
C PHE A 64 0.32 -7.41 0.81
N ASP A 65 1.11 -8.47 0.72
CA ASP A 65 2.54 -8.39 0.45
C ASP A 65 2.84 -7.81 -0.94
N ARG A 66 2.08 -8.20 -1.97
CA ARG A 66 2.20 -7.59 -3.30
C ARG A 66 1.90 -6.10 -3.27
N VAL A 67 0.87 -5.72 -2.51
CA VAL A 67 0.49 -4.32 -2.31
C VAL A 67 1.60 -3.55 -1.58
N ALA A 68 2.22 -4.15 -0.56
CA ALA A 68 3.35 -3.59 0.16
C ALA A 68 4.58 -3.38 -0.75
N VAL A 69 4.94 -4.38 -1.57
CA VAL A 69 6.02 -4.27 -2.56
C VAL A 69 5.74 -3.12 -3.54
N GLY A 70 4.48 -3.00 -3.98
CA GLY A 70 4.05 -1.95 -4.90
C GLY A 70 4.25 -0.52 -4.39
N ILE A 71 4.27 -0.28 -3.07
CA ILE A 71 4.56 1.04 -2.49
C ILE A 71 5.95 1.53 -2.92
N CYS A 72 6.94 0.64 -2.92
CA CYS A 72 8.31 1.00 -3.25
C CYS A 72 8.58 1.02 -4.76
N SER A 73 7.98 0.10 -5.52
CA SER A 73 8.20 -0.02 -6.97
C SER A 73 7.41 1.01 -7.79
N SER A 74 6.21 1.39 -7.37
CA SER A 74 5.36 2.36 -8.07
C SER A 74 6.05 3.73 -8.24
N GLN A 75 6.15 4.23 -9.47
CA GLN A 75 6.62 5.60 -9.73
C GLN A 75 5.63 6.67 -9.24
N HIS A 76 4.37 6.29 -9.03
CA HIS A 76 3.28 7.19 -8.64
C HIS A 76 3.11 7.31 -7.12
N THR A 77 3.78 6.47 -6.32
CA THR A 77 3.76 6.60 -4.87
C THR A 77 4.49 7.88 -4.44
N PRO A 78 3.83 8.79 -3.68
CA PRO A 78 4.47 10.01 -3.22
C PRO A 78 5.72 9.73 -2.38
N ARG A 79 6.78 10.52 -2.59
CA ARG A 79 8.09 10.33 -1.90
C ARG A 79 7.95 10.22 -0.38
N LYS A 80 7.09 11.04 0.23
CA LYS A 80 6.82 11.00 1.68
C LYS A 80 6.31 9.64 2.16
N ILE A 81 5.52 8.96 1.35
CA ILE A 81 4.99 7.62 1.66
C ILE A 81 6.09 6.58 1.53
N LYS A 82 6.90 6.64 0.46
CA LYS A 82 8.06 5.75 0.28
C LYS A 82 9.08 5.89 1.42
N GLN A 83 9.32 7.12 1.89
CA GLN A 83 10.18 7.40 3.03
C GLN A 83 9.61 6.84 4.33
N TYR A 84 8.33 7.11 4.61
CA TYR A 84 7.66 6.57 5.80
C TYR A 84 7.66 5.04 5.83
N TYR A 85 7.47 4.41 4.66
CA TYR A 85 7.49 2.95 4.53
C TYR A 85 8.91 2.35 4.58
N GLY A 86 9.96 3.16 4.43
CA GLY A 86 11.35 2.68 4.48
C GLY A 86 11.88 2.12 3.14
N CYS A 87 11.31 2.51 2.00
CA CYS A 87 11.77 2.05 0.67
C CYS A 87 13.22 2.44 0.34
N TYR A 88 13.76 3.42 1.03
CA TYR A 88 15.13 3.89 0.90
C TYR A 88 15.86 3.56 2.20
N ALA A 89 16.17 2.30 2.44
CA ALA A 89 17.09 1.96 3.52
C ALA A 89 18.38 2.76 3.29
N VAL A 90 18.71 3.68 4.22
CA VAL A 90 20.05 4.26 4.27
C VAL A 90 20.99 3.09 4.54
N PRO A 91 22.04 2.85 3.74
CA PRO A 91 23.03 1.85 4.07
C PRO A 91 23.51 2.13 5.49
N THR A 92 23.19 1.25 6.44
CA THR A 92 23.76 1.35 7.78
C THR A 92 25.25 1.03 7.57
N PRO A 93 26.18 1.96 7.87
CA PRO A 93 27.59 1.62 7.79
C PRO A 93 27.81 0.37 8.68
N PRO A 94 28.58 -0.62 8.21
CA PRO A 94 28.83 -1.82 9.01
C PRO A 94 29.35 -1.40 10.38
N ALA A 95 28.73 -1.94 11.43
CA ALA A 95 29.16 -1.70 12.80
C ALA A 95 30.66 -1.98 12.89
N ALA A 96 31.44 -0.95 13.25
CA ALA A 96 32.86 -1.08 13.44
C ALA A 96 33.13 -2.21 14.43
N ASP A 97 33.79 -3.24 13.93
CA ASP A 97 34.40 -4.33 14.66
C ASP A 97 35.43 -3.76 15.64
N THR A 98 34.99 -3.46 16.85
CA THR A 98 35.94 -3.24 17.96
C THR A 98 36.41 -4.63 18.39
N GLY A 99 37.40 -5.15 17.67
CA GLY A 99 38.15 -6.33 18.05
C GLY A 99 38.83 -6.08 19.40
N SER A 100 38.55 -6.95 20.37
CA SER A 100 39.34 -7.17 21.59
C SER A 100 39.90 -8.58 21.53
#